data_AF-A0A369BLW6-F1
#
_entry.id   AF-A0A369BLW6-F1
#
_cell.length_a   1.000
_cell.length_b   1.000
_cell.length_c   1.000
_cell.angle_alpha   90.00
_cell.angle_beta   90.00
_cell.angle_gamma   90.00
#
_symmetry.space_group_name_H-M   'P 1'
#
loop_
_entity.id
_entity.type
_entity.pdbx_description
1 polymer ?
#
loop_
_entity_poly.entity_id
_entity_poly.type
_entity_poly.pdbx_seq_one_letter_code
_entity_poly.pdbx_strand_id
1 'polypeptide(L)'
;MFKPKAFVKLVSGLPLRDPEALLELTFDDEFLIITEKHYAGFKWIVDNVFKIPHINMIASSTEIDFAHYYVEQGTERTVFYEGIVRPYAVTKTSKDVKKKTALSREYNISYINSIGEVGFIKFSTTFMMFDVAHKFNKKLVKKQRTIPKSREVLMFYQQMQDPKHKETIL
;
A
#
# COMPACT_ATOMS: atom_id res chain seq x y z
N MET A 1 25.26 4.02 -10.02
CA MET A 1 24.36 4.78 -9.12
C MET A 1 23.20 3.87 -8.72
N PHE A 2 22.93 3.67 -7.43
CA PHE A 2 21.87 2.74 -6.97
C PHE A 2 20.49 3.38 -7.17
N LYS A 3 19.66 2.82 -8.07
CA LYS A 3 18.28 3.28 -8.28
C LYS A 3 17.44 2.99 -7.03
N PRO A 4 16.71 3.96 -6.46
CA PRO A 4 15.82 3.70 -5.33
C PRO A 4 14.80 2.61 -5.69
N LYS A 5 14.61 1.65 -4.78
CA LYS A 5 13.63 0.58 -4.93
C LYS A 5 12.80 0.42 -3.67
N ALA A 6 11.53 0.07 -3.83
CA ALA A 6 10.67 -0.39 -2.74
C ALA A 6 9.84 -1.60 -3.21
N PHE A 7 9.48 -2.48 -2.27
CA PHE A 7 8.62 -3.62 -2.55
C PHE A 7 7.33 -3.47 -1.75
N VAL A 8 6.20 -3.59 -2.44
CA VAL A 8 4.87 -3.31 -1.89
C VAL A 8 3.86 -4.34 -2.39
N LYS A 9 2.75 -4.51 -1.68
CA LYS A 9 1.58 -5.23 -2.18
C LYS A 9 0.54 -4.25 -2.67
N LEU A 10 -0.17 -4.58 -3.74
CA LEU A 10 -1.29 -3.75 -4.18
C LEU A 10 -2.47 -3.90 -3.22
N VAL A 11 -3.14 -2.79 -2.92
CA VAL A 11 -4.45 -2.78 -2.27
C VAL A 11 -5.53 -2.46 -3.29
N SER A 12 -5.32 -1.45 -4.14
CA SER A 12 -6.24 -1.08 -5.20
C SER A 12 -5.59 -0.19 -6.28
N GLY A 13 -6.25 -0.06 -7.43
CA GLY A 13 -5.92 0.94 -8.45
C GLY A 13 -5.12 0.47 -9.66
N LEU A 14 -4.74 -0.82 -9.72
CA LEU A 14 -4.11 -1.44 -10.89
C LEU A 14 -4.73 -2.80 -11.19
N PRO A 15 -4.92 -3.16 -12.47
CA PRO A 15 -5.31 -4.52 -12.85
C PRO A 15 -4.07 -5.42 -12.81
N LEU A 16 -3.90 -6.18 -11.73
CA LEU A 16 -2.84 -7.19 -11.64
C LEU A 16 -3.27 -8.51 -12.25
N ARG A 17 -2.30 -9.28 -12.72
CA ARG A 17 -2.52 -10.67 -13.12
C ARG A 17 -2.67 -11.56 -11.89
N ASP A 18 -1.82 -11.36 -10.88
CA ASP A 18 -1.89 -12.03 -9.57
C ASP A 18 -2.21 -11.00 -8.47
N PRO A 19 -3.38 -11.07 -7.81
CA PRO A 19 -3.76 -10.17 -6.72
C PRO A 19 -2.78 -10.19 -5.53
N GLU A 20 -2.04 -11.28 -5.34
CA GLU A 20 -1.08 -11.44 -4.25
C GLU A 20 0.37 -11.11 -4.67
N ALA A 21 0.57 -10.63 -5.90
CA ALA A 21 1.89 -10.31 -6.43
C ALA A 21 2.63 -9.26 -5.59
N LEU A 22 3.94 -9.47 -5.44
CA LEU A 22 4.83 -8.46 -4.89
C LEU A 22 5.23 -7.48 -5.99
N LEU A 23 4.90 -6.21 -5.80
CA LEU A 23 5.24 -5.15 -6.75
C LEU A 23 6.57 -4.50 -6.40
N GLU A 24 7.44 -4.34 -7.39
CA GLU A 24 8.67 -3.55 -7.28
C GLU A 24 8.42 -2.14 -7.81
N LEU A 25 8.59 -1.14 -6.95
CA LEU A 25 8.55 0.27 -7.28
C LEU A 25 9.96 0.80 -7.52
N THR A 26 10.18 1.42 -8.68
CA THR A 26 11.41 2.15 -9.02
C THR A 26 11.06 3.43 -9.77
N PHE A 27 12.01 4.35 -9.94
CA PHE A 27 11.80 5.48 -10.86
C PHE A 27 13.11 5.87 -11.55
N ASP A 28 12.98 6.48 -12.72
CA ASP A 28 14.07 7.09 -13.46
C ASP A 28 13.85 8.60 -13.63
N ASP A 29 14.39 9.21 -14.68
CA ASP A 29 14.26 10.64 -14.89
C ASP A 29 12.88 11.03 -15.47
N GLU A 30 12.17 10.09 -16.10
CA GLU A 30 10.93 10.33 -16.82
C GLU A 30 9.72 9.66 -16.17
N PHE A 31 9.90 8.48 -15.59
CA PHE A 31 8.82 7.61 -15.14
C PHE A 31 9.00 7.09 -13.71
N LEU A 32 7.87 7.00 -13.01
CA LEU A 32 7.68 6.02 -11.96
C LEU A 32 7.33 4.68 -12.61
N ILE A 33 8.04 3.62 -12.23
CA ILE A 33 7.93 2.28 -12.79
C ILE A 33 7.47 1.32 -11.69
N ILE A 34 6.38 0.61 -11.97
CA ILE A 34 5.76 -0.38 -11.09
C ILE A 34 5.85 -1.71 -11.82
N THR A 35 6.60 -2.66 -11.28
CA THR A 35 6.82 -3.96 -11.90
C THR A 35 6.13 -5.05 -11.11
N GLU A 36 5.20 -5.76 -11.74
CA GLU A 36 4.60 -6.99 -11.20
C GLU A 36 5.57 -8.14 -11.43
N LYS A 37 5.94 -8.82 -10.34
CA LYS A 37 6.85 -9.97 -10.39
C LYS A 37 6.24 -11.15 -9.66
N HIS A 38 6.30 -12.32 -10.28
CA HIS A 38 6.06 -13.59 -9.62
C HIS A 38 7.32 -14.45 -9.59
N TYR A 39 7.31 -15.42 -8.68
CA TYR A 39 8.38 -16.38 -8.54
C TYR A 39 8.05 -17.63 -9.35
N ALA A 40 8.88 -17.94 -10.36
CA ALA A 40 8.76 -19.15 -11.16
C ALA A 40 10.02 -20.01 -10.98
N GLY A 41 9.91 -21.04 -10.13
CA GLY A 41 11.00 -21.97 -9.83
C GLY A 41 12.15 -21.31 -9.05
N PHE A 42 13.17 -20.81 -9.75
CA PHE A 42 14.34 -20.15 -9.15
C PHE A 42 14.58 -18.74 -9.70
N LYS A 43 13.65 -18.21 -10.51
CA LYS A 43 13.80 -16.90 -11.15
C LYS A 43 12.56 -16.05 -10.90
N TRP A 44 12.79 -14.75 -10.73
CA TRP A 44 11.73 -13.75 -10.78
C TRP A 44 11.39 -13.47 -12.24
N ILE A 45 10.14 -13.67 -12.61
CA ILE A 45 9.60 -13.33 -13.92
C ILE A 45 8.81 -12.03 -13.78
N VAL A 46 8.95 -11.14 -14.76
CA VAL A 46 8.17 -9.91 -14.86
C VAL A 46 6.91 -10.20 -15.66
N ASP A 47 5.74 -10.05 -15.06
CA ASP A 47 4.45 -10.20 -15.77
C ASP A 47 4.06 -8.90 -16.46
N ASN A 48 4.04 -7.81 -15.69
CA ASN A 48 3.53 -6.52 -16.13
C ASN A 48 4.44 -5.38 -15.65
N VAL A 49 4.48 -4.32 -16.44
CA VAL A 49 5.19 -3.07 -16.11
C VAL A 49 4.26 -1.90 -16.34
N PHE A 50 3.88 -1.21 -15.27
CA PHE A 50 3.13 0.04 -15.34
C PHE A 50 4.10 1.21 -15.22
N LYS A 51 3.96 2.18 -16.13
CA LYS A 51 4.78 3.39 -16.13
C LYS A 51 3.89 4.61 -15.98
N ILE A 52 4.21 5.46 -15.02
CA ILE A 52 3.52 6.73 -14.78
C ILE A 52 4.52 7.86 -15.07
N PRO A 53 4.28 8.69 -16.10
CA PRO A 53 5.12 9.84 -16.37
C PRO A 53 5.14 10.77 -15.16
N HIS A 54 6.33 11.22 -14.76
CA HIS A 54 6.46 12.13 -13.62
C HIS A 54 5.71 13.45 -13.80
N ILE A 55 5.64 13.93 -15.04
CA ILE A 55 4.86 15.13 -15.40
C ILE A 55 3.37 14.98 -15.08
N ASN A 56 2.84 13.74 -15.08
CA ASN A 56 1.43 13.42 -14.85
C ASN A 56 1.14 13.02 -13.40
N MET A 57 2.15 12.93 -12.53
CA MET A 57 1.94 12.61 -11.12
C MET A 57 1.39 13.82 -10.37
N ILE A 58 0.30 13.62 -9.62
CA ILE A 58 -0.33 14.64 -8.79
C ILE A 58 0.33 14.66 -7.41
N ALA A 59 0.32 13.52 -6.72
CA ALA A 59 0.91 13.40 -5.39
C ALA A 59 1.33 11.96 -5.08
N SER A 60 2.18 11.84 -4.07
CA SER A 60 2.48 10.56 -3.45
C SER A 60 2.64 10.75 -1.94
N SER A 61 1.99 9.89 -1.16
CA SER A 61 1.99 9.94 0.30
C SER A 61 2.31 8.57 0.89
N THR A 62 2.88 8.57 2.09
CA THR A 62 2.92 7.40 2.96
C THR A 62 2.05 7.68 4.17
N GLU A 63 1.09 6.83 4.42
CA GLU A 63 0.12 6.95 5.52
C GLU A 63 0.30 5.77 6.47
N ILE A 64 0.17 6.05 7.77
CA ILE A 64 0.12 5.02 8.79
C ILE A 64 -1.30 5.04 9.32
N ASP A 65 -2.07 3.99 9.02
CA ASP A 65 -3.43 3.84 9.48
C ASP A 65 -3.51 2.74 10.55
N PHE A 66 -4.37 2.96 11.54
CA PHE A 66 -4.60 2.03 12.64
C PHE A 66 -5.96 1.39 12.44
N ALA A 67 -5.99 0.23 11.79
CA ALA A 67 -7.20 -0.55 11.67
C ALA A 67 -7.45 -1.32 12.98
N HIS A 68 -8.47 -0.92 13.72
CA HIS A 68 -8.94 -1.67 14.88
C HIS A 68 -9.98 -2.69 14.44
N TYR A 69 -9.76 -3.96 14.75
CA TYR A 69 -10.75 -5.01 14.52
C TYR A 69 -10.85 -5.92 15.75
N TYR A 70 -12.05 -6.43 15.93
CA TYR A 70 -12.45 -7.25 17.05
C TYR A 70 -12.46 -8.70 16.58
N VAL A 71 -11.65 -9.56 17.18
CA VAL A 71 -11.59 -10.99 16.83
C VAL A 71 -12.23 -11.80 17.94
N GLU A 72 -13.21 -12.62 17.58
CA GLU A 72 -13.74 -13.67 18.45
C GLU A 72 -12.73 -14.84 18.46
N GLN A 73 -12.14 -15.14 19.61
CA GLN A 73 -11.36 -16.38 19.73
C GLN A 73 -12.31 -17.57 19.90
N GLY A 74 -12.12 -18.58 19.05
CA GLY A 74 -12.70 -19.91 19.27
C GLY A 74 -12.19 -20.52 20.57
N THR A 75 -12.99 -21.41 21.15
CA THR A 75 -12.73 -22.10 22.41
C THR A 75 -11.44 -22.92 22.35
N GLU A 76 -10.40 -22.48 23.07
CA GLU A 76 -9.23 -23.32 23.32
C GLU A 76 -9.51 -24.25 24.50
N ARG A 77 -9.51 -25.57 24.26
CA ARG A 77 -9.51 -26.57 25.32
C ARG A 77 -8.10 -26.69 25.87
N THR A 78 -7.86 -26.15 27.05
CA THR A 78 -6.60 -26.39 27.78
C THR A 78 -6.78 -27.59 28.70
N VAL A 79 -5.97 -28.63 28.48
CA VAL A 79 -5.93 -29.82 29.34
C VAL A 79 -4.90 -29.57 30.45
N PHE A 80 -5.35 -29.58 31.70
CA PHE A 80 -4.49 -29.51 32.87
C PHE A 80 -4.38 -30.91 33.48
N TYR A 81 -3.24 -31.20 34.11
CA TYR A 81 -3.00 -32.47 34.79
C TYR A 81 -2.83 -32.21 36.28
N GLU A 82 -3.66 -32.85 37.10
CA GLU A 82 -3.49 -32.83 38.55
C GLU A 82 -2.62 -34.03 38.95
N GLY A 83 -1.36 -33.76 39.30
CA GLY A 83 -0.36 -34.81 39.58
C GLY A 83 0.01 -35.64 38.34
N ILE A 84 0.47 -36.88 38.54
CA ILE A 84 1.04 -37.73 37.47
C ILE A 84 -0.04 -38.42 36.59
N VAL A 85 -1.34 -38.46 36.98
CA VAL A 85 -2.26 -39.47 36.37
C VAL A 85 -3.68 -38.99 36.02
N ARG A 86 -4.10 -37.73 36.20
CA ARG A 86 -5.48 -37.34 35.81
C ARG A 86 -5.55 -36.04 35.00
N PRO A 87 -5.76 -36.13 33.66
CA PRO A 87 -6.10 -34.96 32.86
C PRO A 87 -7.52 -34.49 33.20
N TYR A 88 -7.68 -33.20 33.49
CA TYR A 88 -8.97 -32.54 33.50
C TYR A 88 -8.95 -31.38 32.51
N ALA A 89 -9.97 -31.30 31.66
CA ALA A 89 -10.09 -30.25 30.67
C ALA A 89 -10.87 -29.06 31.28
N VAL A 90 -10.21 -27.92 31.40
CA VAL A 90 -10.89 -26.67 31.75
C VAL A 90 -11.21 -25.95 30.46
N THR A 91 -12.49 -25.84 30.13
CA THR A 91 -12.93 -25.02 29.00
C THR A 91 -13.08 -23.59 29.50
N LYS A 92 -12.08 -22.73 29.26
CA LYS A 92 -12.26 -21.30 29.51
C LYS A 92 -13.09 -20.71 28.37
N THR A 93 -14.37 -20.48 28.60
CA THR A 93 -15.19 -19.62 27.74
C THR A 93 -14.82 -18.16 28.01
N SER A 94 -13.69 -17.69 27.49
CA SER A 94 -13.46 -16.26 27.40
C SER A 94 -14.29 -15.71 26.24
N LYS A 95 -15.48 -15.17 26.53
CA LYS A 95 -16.19 -14.25 25.61
C LYS A 95 -15.46 -12.89 25.55
N ASP A 96 -14.13 -12.91 25.53
CA ASP A 96 -13.31 -11.70 25.49
C ASP A 96 -12.94 -11.44 24.04
N VAL A 97 -13.71 -10.53 23.45
CA VAL A 97 -13.40 -9.95 22.15
C VAL A 97 -12.12 -9.14 22.30
N LYS A 98 -10.97 -9.71 21.91
CA LYS A 98 -9.70 -8.97 21.96
C LYS A 98 -9.65 -7.97 20.82
N LYS A 99 -9.58 -6.69 21.16
CA LYS A 99 -9.25 -5.61 20.23
C LYS A 99 -7.86 -5.88 19.66
N LYS A 100 -7.79 -6.30 18.39
CA LYS A 100 -6.54 -6.33 17.64
C LYS A 100 -6.41 -5.00 16.89
N THR A 101 -5.20 -4.48 16.87
CA THR A 101 -4.86 -3.31 16.06
C THR A 101 -3.91 -3.78 14.97
N ALA A 102 -4.36 -3.79 13.73
CA ALA A 102 -3.48 -3.92 12.59
C ALA A 102 -2.96 -2.54 12.24
N LEU A 103 -1.63 -2.42 12.22
CA LEU A 103 -0.97 -1.25 11.68
C LEU A 103 -0.92 -1.42 10.16
N SER A 104 -1.76 -0.67 9.44
CA SER A 104 -1.65 -0.56 7.99
C SER A 104 -0.65 0.53 7.66
N ARG A 105 0.33 0.21 6.82
CA ARG A 105 1.32 1.18 6.36
C ARG A 105 1.16 1.31 4.88
N GLU A 106 0.40 2.32 4.51
CA GLU A 106 -0.07 2.52 3.16
C GLU A 106 0.84 3.48 2.41
N TYR A 107 0.94 3.24 1.12
CA TYR A 107 1.62 4.09 0.19
C TYR A 107 0.66 4.40 -0.94
N ASN A 108 0.43 5.68 -1.21
CA ASN A 108 -0.56 6.14 -2.16
C ASN A 108 0.12 6.92 -3.29
N ILE A 109 -0.40 6.74 -4.51
CA ILE A 109 0.03 7.49 -5.69
C ILE A 109 -1.21 7.96 -6.43
N SER A 110 -1.29 9.26 -6.68
CA SER A 110 -2.30 9.86 -7.56
C SER A 110 -1.65 10.45 -8.81
N TYR A 111 -2.30 10.26 -9.95
CA TYR A 111 -1.79 10.67 -11.25
C TYR A 111 -2.91 10.93 -12.25
N ILE A 112 -2.61 11.60 -13.35
CA ILE A 112 -3.52 11.69 -14.50
C ILE A 112 -3.20 10.56 -15.47
N ASN A 113 -4.20 9.74 -15.79
CA ASN A 113 -4.06 8.59 -16.70
C ASN A 113 -4.09 9.03 -18.17
N SER A 114 -3.96 8.08 -19.10
CA SER A 114 -3.92 8.37 -20.55
C SER A 114 -5.21 8.94 -21.12
N ILE A 115 -6.34 8.80 -20.41
CA ILE A 115 -7.65 9.34 -20.82
C ILE A 115 -7.97 10.67 -20.11
N GLY A 116 -7.03 11.22 -19.34
CA GLY A 116 -7.18 12.52 -18.67
C GLY A 116 -7.91 12.46 -17.32
N GLU A 117 -8.20 11.26 -16.81
CA GLU A 117 -8.87 11.07 -15.52
C GLU A 117 -7.86 10.89 -14.38
N VAL A 118 -8.30 11.17 -13.15
CA VAL A 118 -7.50 10.97 -11.94
C VAL A 118 -7.45 9.47 -11.60
N GLY A 119 -6.28 8.88 -11.76
CA GLY A 119 -5.94 7.56 -11.26
C GLY A 119 -5.42 7.62 -9.82
N PHE A 120 -5.80 6.63 -9.01
CA PHE A 120 -5.33 6.46 -7.64
C PHE A 120 -4.89 5.01 -7.42
N ILE A 121 -3.69 4.83 -6.89
CA ILE A 121 -3.13 3.52 -6.57
C ILE A 121 -2.77 3.49 -5.09
N LYS A 122 -3.31 2.50 -4.38
CA LYS A 122 -3.01 2.24 -2.98
C LYS A 122 -2.19 0.97 -2.87
N PHE A 123 -1.11 1.06 -2.12
CA PHE A 123 -0.23 -0.06 -1.81
C PHE A 123 -0.13 -0.25 -0.30
N SER A 124 0.19 -1.46 0.13
CA SER A 124 0.52 -1.79 1.51
C SER A 124 1.97 -2.26 1.61
N THR A 125 2.59 -1.99 2.76
CA THR A 125 3.98 -2.37 3.03
C THR A 125 4.04 -3.18 4.32
N THR A 126 4.91 -4.18 4.37
CA THR A 126 5.19 -4.90 5.62
C THR A 126 6.04 -4.05 6.55
N PHE A 127 6.04 -4.37 7.84
CA PHE A 127 6.79 -3.62 8.85
C PHE A 127 8.26 -3.43 8.46
N MET A 128 8.92 -4.50 7.99
CA MET A 128 10.32 -4.51 7.60
C MET A 128 10.62 -3.64 6.36
N MET A 129 9.64 -3.48 5.47
CA MET A 129 9.82 -2.76 4.21
C MET A 129 9.36 -1.30 4.27
N PHE A 130 8.73 -0.90 5.37
CA PHE A 130 8.20 0.45 5.51
C PHE A 130 9.29 1.53 5.42
N ASP A 131 10.42 1.37 6.11
CA ASP A 131 11.49 2.38 6.07
C ASP A 131 12.08 2.52 4.67
N VAL A 132 12.14 1.41 3.93
CA VAL A 132 12.57 1.38 2.53
C VAL A 132 11.57 2.13 1.66
N ALA A 133 10.27 1.84 1.80
CA ALA A 133 9.19 2.52 1.09
C ALA A 133 9.11 4.02 1.44
N HIS A 134 9.31 4.39 2.70
CA HIS A 134 9.34 5.78 3.15
C HIS A 134 10.53 6.54 2.58
N LYS A 135 11.74 5.96 2.60
CA LYS A 135 12.93 6.54 1.95
C LYS A 135 12.75 6.66 0.44
N PHE A 136 12.13 5.66 -0.19
CA PHE A 136 11.75 5.70 -1.61
C PHE A 136 10.82 6.87 -1.90
N ASN A 137 9.70 6.98 -1.16
CA ASN A 137 8.73 8.06 -1.32
C ASN A 137 9.37 9.44 -1.14
N LYS A 138 10.19 9.61 -0.10
CA LYS A 138 10.91 10.87 0.15
C LYS A 138 11.76 11.30 -1.05
N LYS A 139 12.44 10.34 -1.69
CA LYS A 139 13.23 10.61 -2.91
C LYS A 139 12.34 10.92 -4.11
N LEU A 140 11.24 10.17 -4.29
CA LEU A 140 10.29 10.40 -5.37
C LEU A 140 9.66 11.79 -5.26
N VAL A 141 9.15 12.18 -4.09
CA VAL A 141 8.60 13.52 -3.83
C VAL A 141 9.63 14.61 -4.12
N LYS A 142 10.89 14.42 -3.73
CA LYS A 142 11.96 15.38 -4.04
C LYS A 142 12.16 15.54 -5.55
N LYS A 143 12.18 14.43 -6.30
CA LYS A 143 12.27 14.44 -7.77
C LYS A 143 11.02 15.09 -8.41
N GLN A 144 9.83 14.82 -7.87
CA GLN A 144 8.57 15.41 -8.36
C GLN A 144 8.53 16.93 -8.25
N ARG A 145 9.17 17.51 -7.23
CA ARG A 145 9.25 18.97 -7.07
C ARG A 145 10.12 19.66 -8.12
N THR A 146 11.03 18.92 -8.75
CA THR A 146 11.94 19.47 -9.77
C THR A 146 11.42 19.31 -11.19
N ILE A 147 10.35 18.55 -11.40
CA ILE A 147 9.82 18.24 -12.73
C ILE A 147 8.59 19.12 -13.00
N PRO A 148 8.53 19.82 -14.16
CA PRO A 148 7.35 20.58 -14.55
C PRO A 148 6.14 19.65 -14.74
N LYS A 149 4.96 20.11 -14.33
CA LYS A 149 3.72 19.33 -14.41
C LYS A 149 3.06 19.48 -15.77
N SER A 150 2.36 18.44 -16.20
CA SER A 150 1.54 18.49 -17.40
C SER A 150 0.40 19.49 -17.24
N ARG A 151 -0.16 19.95 -18.37
CA ARG A 151 -1.28 20.90 -18.36
C ARG A 151 -2.47 20.35 -17.58
N GLU A 152 -2.74 19.05 -17.70
CA GLU A 152 -3.84 18.35 -17.06
C GLU A 152 -3.70 18.39 -15.54
N VAL A 153 -2.50 18.13 -15.02
CA VAL A 153 -2.23 18.23 -13.58
C VAL A 153 -2.37 19.68 -13.08
N LEU A 154 -1.93 20.66 -13.85
CA LEU A 154 -2.10 22.07 -13.51
C LEU A 154 -3.58 22.49 -13.48
N MET A 155 -4.38 22.05 -14.47
CA MET A 155 -5.82 22.29 -14.49
C MET A 155 -6.51 21.63 -13.29
N PHE A 156 -6.12 20.40 -12.93
CA PHE A 156 -6.62 19.72 -11.74
C PHE A 156 -6.35 20.52 -10.45
N TYR A 157 -5.13 21.06 -10.29
CA TYR A 157 -4.83 21.91 -9.12
C TYR A 157 -5.65 23.20 -9.09
N GLN A 158 -5.91 23.82 -10.24
CA GLN A 158 -6.75 25.01 -10.32
C GLN A 158 -8.20 24.70 -9.92
N GLN A 159 -8.76 23.58 -10.38
CA GLN A 159 -10.11 23.14 -10.01
C GLN A 159 -10.24 22.89 -8.50
N MET A 160 -9.22 22.27 -7.89
CA MET A 160 -9.19 22.03 -6.44
C MET A 160 -9.09 23.32 -5.61
N GLN A 161 -8.61 24.42 -6.20
CA GLN A 161 -8.52 25.73 -5.55
C GLN A 161 -9.79 26.56 -5.72
N ASP A 162 -10.69 26.19 -6.64
CA ASP A 162 -11.95 26.90 -6.86
C ASP A 162 -12.89 26.70 -5.66
N PRO A 163 -13.29 27.77 -4.95
CA PRO A 163 -14.17 27.68 -3.78
C PRO A 163 -15.52 27.00 -4.07
N LYS A 164 -16.01 27.00 -5.33
CA LYS A 164 -17.29 26.34 -5.68
C LYS A 164 -17.24 24.81 -5.58
N HIS A 165 -16.05 24.20 -5.62
CA HIS A 165 -15.93 22.74 -5.47
C HIS A 165 -15.91 22.28 -4.01
N LYS A 166 -15.76 23.20 -3.05
CA LYS A 166 -15.80 22.89 -1.61
C LYS A 166 -17.21 22.65 -1.08
N GLU A 167 -18.26 23.05 -1.80
CA GLU A 167 -19.65 22.93 -1.35
C GLU A 167 -20.33 21.62 -1.80
N THR A 168 -19.71 20.82 -2.67
CA THR A 168 -20.31 19.57 -3.20
C THR A 168 -19.85 18.30 -2.46
N ILE A 169 -18.99 18.41 -1.45
CA ILE A 169 -18.43 17.27 -0.69
C ILE A 169 -18.71 17.41 0.83
N LEU A 170 -19.75 18.14 1.22
CA LEU A 170 -20.26 18.13 2.60
C LEU A 170 -21.67 17.55 2.66
#